data_AF-A0A8C9SSR9-F1
#
_entry.id   AF-A0A8C9SSR9-F1
#
_cell.length_a   1.000
_cell.length_b   1.000
_cell.length_c   1.000
_cell.angle_alpha   90.00
_cell.angle_beta   90.00
_cell.angle_gamma   90.00
#
_symmetry.space_group_name_H-M   'P 1'
#
loop_
_entity.id
_entity.type
_entity.pdbx_description
1 polymer ?
#
loop_
_entity_poly.entity_id
_entity_poly.type
_entity_poly.pdbx_seq_one_letter_code
_entity_poly.pdbx_strand_id
1 'polypeptide(L)'
;MAEQHAGADGKHKASSPNAAGSGSASVLASSSRSCAAAGGGARGGLSGGLTQPAGWQSLLSFTILFLAWLAGFSSRLFAVIRFESIIHEFDPWFNYRSTHHLTSNGFYEFLNWFDERAWYPLGRIVGGTVYPGLMVTAGLIHYVLNLLHMTVHIRDVCVFLAPIFSGLTAISTFLLTRELWNQGAGLLAACFIAIVPGYISRSVAGSFDNEGIAIFALQFTYYLWVSPVSLLSHTLTHAERCIMN
;
A
#
# COMPACT_ATOMS: atom_id res chain seq x y z
N MET A 1 -56.35 7.74 -53.08
CA MET A 1 -56.40 6.37 -52.53
C MET A 1 -56.74 6.54 -51.05
N ALA A 2 -58.02 6.30 -50.71
CA ALA A 2 -58.67 6.17 -49.38
C ALA A 2 -58.36 7.24 -48.30
N GLU A 3 -59.31 8.12 -47.93
CA GLU A 3 -60.31 7.97 -46.83
C GLU A 3 -59.70 7.83 -45.42
N GLN A 4 -60.23 8.31 -44.30
CA GLN A 4 -61.16 9.37 -43.88
C GLN A 4 -61.08 9.39 -42.31
N HIS A 5 -61.61 10.43 -41.69
CA HIS A 5 -61.52 10.85 -40.28
C HIS A 5 -62.12 9.96 -39.16
N ALA A 6 -61.69 10.29 -37.92
CA ALA A 6 -62.42 10.31 -36.63
C ALA A 6 -62.77 8.97 -35.97
N GLY A 7 -62.88 8.79 -34.65
CA GLY A 7 -62.82 9.67 -33.48
C GLY A 7 -63.59 9.00 -32.31
N ALA A 8 -63.09 9.18 -31.09
CA ALA A 8 -63.79 9.16 -29.78
C ALA A 8 -64.37 7.86 -29.15
N ASP A 9 -64.24 7.90 -27.81
CA ASP A 9 -65.12 7.40 -26.74
C ASP A 9 -65.01 5.99 -26.14
N GLY A 10 -65.09 5.98 -24.80
CA GLY A 10 -64.88 4.84 -23.92
C GLY A 10 -66.14 4.29 -23.26
N LYS A 11 -65.94 3.30 -22.36
CA LYS A 11 -66.76 3.00 -21.16
C LYS A 11 -66.35 1.66 -20.50
N HIS A 12 -66.12 1.73 -19.18
CA HIS A 12 -66.63 0.87 -18.11
C HIS A 12 -66.99 -0.62 -18.39
N LYS A 13 -66.44 -1.55 -17.58
CA LYS A 13 -67.05 -2.18 -16.36
C LYS A 13 -66.71 -3.68 -16.20
N ALA A 14 -66.18 -4.00 -15.00
CA ALA A 14 -66.40 -5.18 -14.14
C ALA A 14 -66.28 -6.62 -14.68
N SER A 15 -65.45 -7.44 -14.02
CA SER A 15 -65.93 -8.43 -13.02
C SER A 15 -64.77 -9.29 -12.46
N SER A 16 -64.68 -9.36 -11.13
CA SER A 16 -64.05 -10.47 -10.39
C SER A 16 -65.15 -11.48 -10.00
N PRO A 17 -64.82 -12.75 -9.74
CA PRO A 17 -64.64 -13.19 -8.33
C PRO A 17 -63.45 -14.17 -8.17
N ASN A 18 -62.57 -14.03 -7.17
CA ASN A 18 -62.69 -14.31 -5.72
C ASN A 18 -62.48 -15.79 -5.32
N ALA A 19 -61.33 -16.08 -4.69
CA ALA A 19 -61.07 -17.09 -3.64
C ALA A 19 -59.59 -16.89 -3.18
N ALA A 20 -59.27 -16.21 -2.07
CA ALA A 20 -59.31 -16.67 -0.66
C ALA A 20 -58.61 -18.04 -0.47
N GLY A 21 -57.55 -18.21 0.34
CA GLY A 21 -56.84 -17.31 1.25
C GLY A 21 -55.65 -18.01 1.94
N SER A 22 -54.93 -17.21 2.76
CA SER A 22 -54.04 -17.55 3.90
C SER A 22 -52.94 -18.63 3.67
N GLY A 23 -51.63 -18.36 3.78
CA GLY A 23 -50.93 -17.52 4.76
C GLY A 23 -50.43 -18.40 5.92
N SER A 24 -49.12 -18.65 5.99
CA SER A 24 -48.34 -18.73 7.25
C SER A 24 -46.87 -19.04 6.99
N ALA A 25 -46.01 -18.25 7.64
CA ALA A 25 -44.58 -18.39 7.73
C ALA A 25 -44.17 -19.63 8.55
N SER A 26 -42.98 -20.17 8.27
CA SER A 26 -42.18 -20.83 9.32
C SER A 26 -40.68 -20.76 8.99
N VAL A 27 -39.95 -20.45 10.06
CA VAL A 27 -38.51 -20.23 10.18
C VAL A 27 -37.85 -21.55 10.63
N LEU A 28 -36.52 -21.62 10.48
CA LEU A 28 -35.57 -22.62 11.01
C LEU A 28 -35.40 -23.92 10.19
N ALA A 29 -34.18 -24.20 9.72
CA ALA A 29 -33.16 -24.86 10.54
C ALA A 29 -31.93 -25.27 9.71
N SER A 30 -30.77 -25.04 10.30
CA SER A 30 -29.47 -25.60 10.00
C SER A 30 -29.45 -27.13 9.83
N SER A 31 -28.74 -27.63 8.82
CA SER A 31 -27.99 -28.89 8.97
C SER A 31 -26.89 -29.06 7.92
N SER A 32 -25.68 -28.98 8.44
CA SER A 32 -24.44 -29.61 7.98
C SER A 32 -24.64 -30.97 7.31
N ARG A 33 -24.05 -31.15 6.12
CA ARG A 33 -23.53 -32.45 5.66
C ARG A 33 -22.17 -32.26 4.99
N SER A 34 -21.12 -32.38 5.79
CA SER A 34 -19.84 -32.87 5.33
C SER A 34 -19.97 -34.37 5.03
N CYS A 35 -19.63 -34.79 3.81
CA CYS A 35 -19.34 -36.18 3.51
C CYS A 35 -17.95 -36.23 2.88
N ALA A 36 -16.96 -36.53 3.71
CA ALA A 36 -15.69 -37.08 3.27
C ALA A 36 -15.93 -38.53 2.82
N ALA A 37 -15.47 -38.88 1.63
CA ALA A 37 -15.30 -40.26 1.21
C ALA A 37 -13.86 -40.43 0.74
N ALA A 38 -13.17 -41.34 1.44
CA ALA A 38 -11.79 -41.72 1.25
C ALA A 38 -11.57 -42.56 0.00
N GLY A 39 -10.32 -42.58 -0.47
CA GLY A 39 -9.75 -43.76 -1.12
C GLY A 39 -9.16 -43.51 -2.51
N GLY A 40 -7.84 -43.58 -2.62
CA GLY A 40 -7.21 -43.88 -3.91
C GLY A 40 -5.76 -43.42 -4.07
N GLY A 41 -4.82 -44.33 -3.86
CA GLY A 41 -3.59 -44.39 -4.68
C GLY A 41 -2.37 -43.62 -4.20
N ALA A 42 -1.62 -44.21 -3.26
CA ALA A 42 -0.21 -43.90 -3.08
C ALA A 42 0.60 -44.42 -4.29
N ARG A 43 0.81 -43.56 -5.29
CA ARG A 43 1.93 -43.62 -6.23
C ARG A 43 2.60 -42.25 -6.23
N GLY A 44 3.43 -41.99 -5.23
CA GLY A 44 4.21 -40.77 -5.10
C GLY A 44 5.38 -40.76 -6.10
N GLY A 45 5.10 -40.44 -7.35
CA GLY A 45 6.12 -40.09 -8.34
C GLY A 45 6.73 -38.72 -8.02
N LEU A 46 8.04 -38.67 -7.84
CA LEU A 46 8.87 -37.48 -7.62
C LEU A 46 9.01 -36.59 -8.88
N SER A 47 7.99 -36.50 -9.73
CA SER A 47 8.09 -35.81 -11.03
C SER A 47 6.82 -35.03 -11.41
N GLY A 48 6.20 -34.34 -10.43
CA GLY A 48 4.99 -33.54 -10.65
C GLY A 48 5.04 -32.10 -10.15
N GLY A 49 6.17 -31.63 -9.60
CA GLY A 49 6.25 -30.31 -8.96
C GLY A 49 6.50 -29.13 -9.89
N LEU A 50 6.85 -29.37 -11.16
CA LEU A 50 7.30 -28.32 -12.09
C LEU A 50 6.19 -27.68 -12.94
N THR A 51 4.94 -28.14 -12.84
CA THR A 51 3.86 -27.72 -13.75
C THR A 51 2.62 -27.23 -13.02
N GLN A 52 2.78 -26.36 -12.02
CA GLN A 52 1.70 -25.43 -11.65
C GLN A 52 1.95 -24.07 -12.33
N PRO A 53 1.19 -23.71 -13.38
CA PRO A 53 1.38 -22.43 -14.07
C PRO A 53 1.18 -21.22 -13.13
N ALA A 54 0.35 -21.36 -12.09
CA ALA A 54 0.14 -20.31 -11.09
C ALA A 54 1.38 -20.04 -10.21
N GLY A 55 2.15 -21.08 -9.86
CA GLY A 55 3.35 -20.95 -9.03
C GLY A 55 4.46 -20.18 -9.75
N TRP A 56 4.70 -20.49 -11.02
CA TRP A 56 5.68 -19.80 -11.86
C TRP A 56 5.34 -18.31 -12.07
N GLN A 57 4.05 -17.97 -12.23
CA GLN A 57 3.62 -16.57 -12.37
C GLN A 57 3.83 -15.76 -11.09
N SER A 58 3.57 -16.36 -9.92
CA SER A 58 3.83 -15.73 -8.62
C SER A 58 5.33 -15.53 -8.38
N LEU A 59 6.14 -16.56 -8.67
CA LEU A 59 7.59 -16.49 -8.57
C LEU A 59 8.17 -15.40 -9.49
N LEU A 60 7.69 -15.31 -10.72
CA LEU A 60 8.12 -14.30 -11.68
C LEU A 60 7.76 -12.89 -11.21
N SER A 61 6.56 -12.70 -10.68
CA SER A 61 6.12 -11.42 -10.11
C SER A 61 6.98 -10.99 -8.91
N PHE A 62 7.25 -11.93 -7.99
CA PHE A 62 8.12 -11.69 -6.84
C PHE A 62 9.55 -11.32 -7.29
N THR A 63 10.08 -12.05 -8.26
CA THR A 63 11.43 -11.81 -8.81
C THR A 63 11.53 -10.42 -9.44
N ILE A 64 10.53 -10.01 -10.23
CA ILE A 64 10.51 -8.68 -10.84
C ILE A 64 10.44 -7.58 -9.78
N LEU A 65 9.59 -7.72 -8.75
CA LEU A 65 9.50 -6.74 -7.67
C LEU A 65 10.79 -6.64 -6.87
N PHE A 66 11.44 -7.78 -6.60
CA PHE A 66 12.74 -7.80 -5.93
C PHE A 66 13.82 -7.11 -6.78
N LEU A 67 13.87 -7.39 -8.08
CA LEU A 67 14.80 -6.73 -9.00
C LEU A 67 14.50 -5.23 -9.13
N ALA A 68 13.23 -4.82 -9.17
CA ALA A 68 12.84 -3.41 -9.18
C ALA A 68 13.28 -2.68 -7.90
N TRP A 69 13.11 -3.32 -6.74
CA TRP A 69 13.63 -2.79 -5.48
C TRP A 69 15.16 -2.67 -5.52
N LEU A 70 15.87 -3.72 -5.93
CA LEU A 70 17.33 -3.71 -6.02
C LEU A 70 17.84 -2.65 -7.00
N ALA A 71 17.18 -2.47 -8.14
CA ALA A 71 17.49 -1.42 -9.12
C ALA A 71 17.23 -0.01 -8.56
N GLY A 72 16.11 0.17 -7.85
CA GLY A 72 15.79 1.43 -7.19
C GLY A 72 16.79 1.78 -6.08
N PHE A 73 17.20 0.79 -5.28
CA PHE A 73 18.20 0.96 -4.24
C PHE A 73 19.58 1.29 -4.84
N SER A 74 20.05 0.47 -5.78
CA SER A 74 21.39 0.63 -6.39
C SER A 74 21.56 1.93 -7.16
N SER A 75 20.55 2.38 -7.91
CA SER A 75 20.60 3.66 -8.65
C SER A 75 20.78 4.88 -7.73
N ARG A 76 20.37 4.79 -6.46
CA ARG A 76 20.45 5.89 -5.47
C ARG A 76 21.74 5.92 -4.68
N LEU A 77 22.60 4.91 -4.80
CA LEU A 77 23.87 4.81 -4.04
C LEU A 77 25.02 5.61 -4.67
N PHE A 78 24.82 6.19 -5.85
CA PHE A 78 25.92 6.76 -6.64
C PHE A 78 26.70 7.87 -5.92
N ALA A 79 26.03 8.71 -5.14
CA ALA A 79 26.68 9.75 -4.34
C ALA A 79 27.58 9.14 -3.26
N VAL A 80 27.09 8.11 -2.56
CA VAL A 80 27.82 7.41 -1.49
C VAL A 80 28.99 6.56 -2.00
N ILE A 81 28.93 6.06 -3.25
CA ILE A 81 30.04 5.30 -3.84
C ILE A 81 31.17 6.23 -4.32
N ARG A 82 30.81 7.40 -4.86
CA ARG A 82 31.79 8.37 -5.38
C ARG A 82 32.44 9.22 -4.29
N PHE A 83 31.69 9.51 -3.24
CA PHE A 83 32.10 10.37 -2.13
C PHE A 83 31.99 9.60 -0.81
N GLU A 84 32.11 10.30 0.31
CA GLU A 84 31.92 9.67 1.62
C GLU A 84 30.41 9.54 1.95
N SER A 85 30.05 8.55 2.77
CA SER A 85 28.70 8.36 3.30
C SER A 85 28.35 9.46 4.32
N ILE A 86 28.07 10.65 3.82
CA ILE A 86 27.71 11.83 4.61
C ILE A 86 26.35 12.34 4.13
N ILE A 87 25.66 13.04 5.01
CA ILE A 87 24.41 13.73 4.69
C ILE A 87 24.70 14.88 3.72
N HIS A 88 23.95 14.92 2.62
CA HIS A 88 24.05 15.97 1.61
C HIS A 88 22.90 16.97 1.76
N GLU A 89 23.04 18.14 1.14
CA GLU A 89 22.09 19.26 1.27
C GLU A 89 22.14 19.95 2.67
N PHE A 90 21.51 21.12 2.77
CA PHE A 90 21.48 21.91 4.00
C PHE A 90 20.38 21.44 4.96
N ASP A 91 19.17 21.19 4.46
CA ASP A 91 17.99 20.87 5.28
C ASP A 91 18.12 19.56 6.09
N PRO A 92 18.67 18.46 5.54
CA PRO A 92 18.79 17.18 6.24
C PRO A 92 19.66 17.21 7.51
N TRP A 93 20.53 18.20 7.69
CA TRP A 93 21.33 18.35 8.91
C TRP A 93 20.47 18.59 10.14
N PHE A 94 19.39 19.37 10.01
CA PHE A 94 18.45 19.58 11.12
C PHE A 94 17.68 18.28 11.44
N ASN A 95 17.26 17.54 10.41
CA ASN A 95 16.58 16.26 10.58
C ASN A 95 17.50 15.24 11.28
N TYR A 96 18.77 15.15 10.88
CA TYR A 96 19.76 14.29 11.52
C TYR A 96 20.01 14.66 12.97
N ARG A 97 20.21 15.94 13.27
CA ARG A 97 20.40 16.41 14.66
C ARG A 97 19.20 16.07 15.53
N SER A 98 17.99 16.24 15.00
CA SER A 98 16.74 15.90 15.68
C SER A 98 16.64 14.39 15.94
N THR A 99 16.97 13.55 14.95
CA THR A 99 17.01 12.09 15.11
C THR A 99 18.08 11.64 16.11
N HIS A 100 19.25 12.28 16.11
CA HIS A 100 20.30 12.01 17.08
C HIS A 100 19.83 12.33 18.50
N HIS A 101 19.18 13.48 18.70
CA HIS A 101 18.59 13.85 20.00
C HIS A 101 17.51 12.86 20.44
N LEU A 102 16.62 12.45 19.53
CA LEU A 102 15.59 11.44 19.79
C LEU A 102 16.19 10.10 20.24
N THR A 103 17.28 9.68 19.59
CA THR A 103 17.96 8.42 19.90
C THR A 103 18.69 8.49 21.24
N SER A 104 19.35 9.61 21.55
CA SER A 104 20.16 9.72 22.77
C SER A 104 19.34 9.98 24.03
N ASN A 105 18.25 10.76 23.93
CA ASN A 105 17.49 11.23 25.09
C ASN A 105 16.12 10.55 25.21
N GLY A 106 15.67 9.85 24.16
CA GLY A 106 14.37 9.19 24.12
C GLY A 106 13.25 10.06 23.57
N PHE A 107 12.09 9.43 23.39
CA PHE A 107 10.95 10.04 22.68
C PHE A 107 10.25 11.15 23.46
N TYR A 108 10.08 11.00 24.79
CA TYR A 108 9.42 12.01 25.62
C TYR A 108 10.22 13.31 25.73
N GLU A 109 11.54 13.21 25.88
CA GLU A 109 12.45 14.36 25.88
C GLU A 109 12.45 15.05 24.51
N PHE A 110 12.43 14.26 23.43
CA PHE A 110 12.33 14.80 22.07
C PHE A 110 11.06 15.63 21.85
N LEU A 111 9.90 15.17 22.33
CA LEU A 111 8.64 15.90 22.19
C LEU A 111 8.61 17.21 22.98
N ASN A 112 9.34 17.28 24.11
CA ASN A 112 9.46 18.49 24.92
C ASN A 112 10.73 19.29 24.63
N TRP A 113 11.43 18.97 23.53
CA TRP A 113 12.74 19.54 23.26
C TRP A 113 12.65 21.03 22.88
N PHE A 114 13.29 21.86 23.69
CA PHE A 114 13.58 23.26 23.40
C PHE A 114 15.05 23.41 22.98
N ASP A 115 15.27 23.89 21.75
CA ASP A 115 16.61 24.12 21.22
C ASP A 115 17.03 25.58 21.44
N GLU A 116 17.85 25.81 22.45
CA GLU A 116 18.48 27.11 22.75
C GLU A 116 19.61 27.49 21.78
N ARG A 117 20.14 26.52 21.01
CA ARG A 117 21.28 26.74 20.11
C ARG A 117 20.88 27.31 18.75
N ALA A 118 19.59 27.31 18.45
CA ALA A 118 19.03 27.88 17.23
C ALA A 118 18.30 29.19 17.56
N TRP A 119 18.26 30.14 16.61
CA TRP A 119 17.49 31.39 16.74
C TRP A 119 17.84 32.22 17.99
N TYR A 120 19.14 32.46 18.25
CA TYR A 120 19.56 33.33 19.35
C TYR A 120 18.97 34.76 19.17
N PRO A 121 18.37 35.38 20.20
CA PRO A 121 18.27 34.95 21.61
C PRO A 121 16.97 34.23 22.00
N LEU A 122 16.08 33.94 21.06
CA LEU A 122 14.73 33.39 21.32
C LEU A 122 14.71 31.89 21.60
N GLY A 123 15.56 31.11 20.91
CA GLY A 123 15.44 29.65 20.89
C GLY A 123 14.33 29.13 19.96
N ARG A 124 14.21 27.81 19.82
CA ARG A 124 13.13 27.14 19.06
C ARG A 124 12.56 25.97 19.84
N ILE A 125 11.23 25.94 20.01
CA ILE A 125 10.51 24.76 20.51
C ILE A 125 10.45 23.74 19.36
N VAL A 126 11.29 22.71 19.37
CA VAL A 126 11.40 21.77 18.24
C VAL A 126 10.25 20.78 18.24
N GLY A 127 9.94 20.19 19.40
CA GLY A 127 8.95 19.11 19.48
C GLY A 127 7.54 19.50 18.99
N GLY A 128 7.16 20.78 19.12
CA GLY A 128 5.89 21.31 18.61
C GLY A 128 5.93 21.93 17.22
N THR A 129 7.12 22.09 16.60
CA THR A 129 7.28 22.78 15.30
C THR A 129 7.89 21.90 14.21
N VAL A 130 7.99 20.59 14.43
CA VAL A 130 8.54 19.64 13.47
C VAL A 130 7.62 18.42 13.32
N TYR A 131 7.59 17.83 12.13
CA TYR A 131 6.92 16.55 11.91
C TYR A 131 7.83 15.40 12.39
N PRO A 132 7.46 14.65 13.43
CA PRO A 132 8.34 13.66 14.05
C PRO A 132 8.47 12.36 13.24
N GLY A 133 7.68 12.17 12.18
CA GLY A 133 7.56 10.90 11.47
C GLY A 133 8.89 10.36 10.92
N LEU A 134 9.71 11.22 10.32
CA LEU A 134 11.02 10.85 9.79
C LEU A 134 11.98 10.41 10.90
N MET A 135 12.08 11.21 11.97
CA MET A 135 12.99 10.96 13.10
C MET A 135 12.61 9.70 13.86
N VAL A 136 11.31 9.50 14.12
CA VAL A 136 10.80 8.30 14.79
C VAL A 136 11.05 7.05 13.96
N THR A 137 10.85 7.12 12.64
CA THR A 137 11.10 5.97 11.76
C THR A 137 12.58 5.57 11.76
N ALA A 138 13.48 6.54 11.62
CA ALA A 138 14.92 6.28 11.68
C ALA A 138 15.37 5.77 13.06
N GLY A 139 14.87 6.38 14.15
CA GLY A 139 15.15 5.95 15.53
C GLY A 139 14.64 4.54 15.82
N LEU A 140 13.45 4.18 15.32
CA LEU A 140 12.90 2.83 15.44
C LEU A 140 13.76 1.80 14.70
N ILE A 141 14.16 2.09 13.47
CA ILE A 141 15.04 1.20 12.68
C ILE A 141 16.36 0.99 13.42
N HIS A 142 16.96 2.06 13.95
CA HIS A 142 18.19 1.98 14.72
C HIS A 142 18.01 1.17 16.03
N TYR A 143 16.91 1.37 16.74
CA TYR A 143 16.58 0.59 17.94
C TYR A 143 16.45 -0.90 17.64
N VAL A 144 15.73 -1.27 16.57
CA VAL A 144 15.58 -2.66 16.12
C VAL A 144 16.93 -3.28 15.72
N LEU A 145 17.78 -2.53 15.00
CA LEU A 145 19.13 -2.98 14.64
C LEU A 145 19.99 -3.25 15.87
N ASN A 146 19.95 -2.35 16.87
CA ASN A 146 20.68 -2.52 18.12
C ASN A 146 20.16 -3.71 18.94
N LEU A 147 18.84 -3.95 18.94
CA LEU A 147 18.24 -5.15 19.57
C LEU A 147 18.75 -6.45 18.93
N LEU A 148 19.01 -6.45 17.62
CA LEU A 148 19.60 -7.57 16.90
C LEU A 148 21.13 -7.65 17.05
N HIS A 149 21.72 -6.88 17.96
CA HIS A 149 23.16 -6.78 18.21
C HIS A 149 23.99 -6.32 17.00
N MET A 150 23.36 -5.66 16.03
CA MET A 150 24.04 -5.02 14.91
C MET A 150 24.29 -3.55 15.26
N THR A 151 25.48 -3.26 15.79
CA THR A 151 25.86 -1.90 16.23
C THR A 151 26.16 -1.00 15.03
N VAL A 152 25.11 -0.44 14.42
CA VAL A 152 25.19 0.50 13.30
C VAL A 152 25.08 1.93 13.84
N HIS A 153 25.89 2.86 13.33
CA HIS A 153 25.81 4.26 13.74
C HIS A 153 24.54 4.92 13.18
N ILE A 154 23.91 5.84 13.94
CA ILE A 154 22.66 6.49 13.53
C ILE A 154 22.78 7.24 12.19
N ARG A 155 23.96 7.77 11.89
CA ARG A 155 24.28 8.42 10.60
C ARG A 155 24.04 7.49 9.42
N ASP A 156 24.46 6.23 9.51
CA ASP A 156 24.36 5.30 8.39
C ASP A 156 22.89 4.92 8.15
N VAL A 157 22.12 4.76 9.23
CA VAL A 157 20.67 4.56 9.15
C VAL A 157 20.00 5.73 8.45
N CYS A 158 20.34 6.98 8.80
CA CYS A 158 19.80 8.17 8.13
C CYS A 158 20.19 8.25 6.65
N VAL A 159 21.44 7.92 6.29
CA VAL A 159 21.93 7.97 4.90
C VAL A 159 21.22 6.95 4.01
N PHE A 160 20.98 5.73 4.51
CA PHE A 160 20.36 4.65 3.74
C PHE A 160 18.82 4.59 3.85
N LEU A 161 18.20 5.44 4.66
CA LEU A 161 16.75 5.44 4.85
C LEU A 161 16.01 5.67 3.51
N ALA A 162 16.37 6.71 2.77
CA ALA A 162 15.67 7.09 1.53
C ALA A 162 15.72 5.98 0.44
N PRO A 163 16.89 5.35 0.15
CA PRO A 163 16.95 4.20 -0.76
C PRO A 163 16.08 3.00 -0.33
N ILE A 164 16.01 2.70 0.97
CA ILE A 164 15.16 1.60 1.49
C ILE A 164 13.69 1.92 1.22
N PHE A 165 13.25 3.13 1.58
CA PHE A 165 11.86 3.57 1.37
C PHE A 165 11.50 3.67 -0.11
N SER A 166 12.44 3.99 -1.01
CA SER A 166 12.19 3.93 -2.46
C SER A 166 11.78 2.54 -2.94
N GLY A 167 12.31 1.48 -2.35
CA GLY A 167 11.90 0.11 -2.64
C GLY A 167 10.48 -0.19 -2.20
N LEU A 168 10.17 0.23 -0.98
CA LEU A 168 8.82 0.11 -0.42
C LEU A 168 7.80 0.91 -1.25
N THR A 169 8.19 2.08 -1.77
CA THR A 169 7.38 2.85 -2.73
C THR A 169 7.07 2.03 -3.98
N ALA A 170 8.07 1.36 -4.58
CA ALA A 170 7.84 0.53 -5.76
C ALA A 170 6.85 -0.62 -5.50
N ILE A 171 6.95 -1.27 -4.32
CA ILE A 171 5.99 -2.29 -3.88
C ILE A 171 4.60 -1.67 -3.68
N SER A 172 4.51 -0.50 -3.05
CA SER A 172 3.24 0.19 -2.84
C SER A 172 2.58 0.62 -4.15
N THR A 173 3.35 1.07 -5.14
CA THR A 173 2.85 1.41 -6.48
C THR A 173 2.32 0.17 -7.18
N PHE A 174 3.03 -0.98 -7.08
CA PHE A 174 2.52 -2.26 -7.58
C PHE A 174 1.13 -2.59 -6.99
N LEU A 175 0.99 -2.47 -5.66
CA LEU A 175 -0.28 -2.77 -4.98
C LEU A 175 -1.41 -1.85 -5.45
N LEU A 176 -1.16 -0.54 -5.57
CA LEU A 176 -2.17 0.40 -6.08
C LEU A 176 -2.57 0.07 -7.52
N THR A 177 -1.60 -0.05 -8.43
CA THR A 177 -1.90 -0.24 -9.86
C THR A 177 -2.53 -1.60 -10.15
N ARG A 178 -2.21 -2.63 -9.35
CA ARG A 178 -2.87 -3.94 -9.44
C ARG A 178 -4.37 -3.83 -9.14
N GLU A 179 -4.77 -2.96 -8.23
CA GLU A 179 -6.19 -2.76 -7.88
C GLU A 179 -6.97 -2.01 -8.96
N LEU A 180 -6.30 -1.15 -9.73
CA LEU A 180 -6.92 -0.35 -10.77
C LEU A 180 -7.06 -1.08 -12.11
N TRP A 181 -6.19 -2.04 -12.39
CA TRP A 181 -6.12 -2.69 -13.70
C TRP A 181 -5.81 -4.18 -13.59
N ASN A 182 -4.56 -4.57 -13.90
CA ASN A 182 -4.11 -5.94 -13.94
C ASN A 182 -2.72 -6.06 -13.28
N GLN A 183 -2.35 -7.28 -12.90
CA GLN A 183 -1.06 -7.58 -12.29
C GLN A 183 0.13 -7.16 -13.18
N GLY A 184 0.04 -7.35 -14.49
CA GLY A 184 1.09 -6.94 -15.44
C GLY A 184 1.32 -5.43 -15.47
N ALA A 185 0.23 -4.64 -15.42
CA ALA A 185 0.34 -3.18 -15.35
C ALA A 185 0.99 -2.72 -14.04
N GLY A 186 0.68 -3.40 -12.93
CA GLY A 186 1.32 -3.12 -11.64
C GLY A 186 2.81 -3.40 -11.63
N LEU A 187 3.26 -4.50 -12.24
CA LEU A 187 4.68 -4.82 -12.34
C LEU A 187 5.43 -3.78 -13.18
N LEU A 188 4.84 -3.33 -14.29
CA LEU A 188 5.42 -2.27 -15.12
C LEU A 188 5.50 -0.93 -14.37
N ALA A 189 4.45 -0.56 -13.64
CA ALA A 189 4.42 0.66 -12.84
C ALA A 189 5.49 0.66 -11.74
N ALA A 190 5.70 -0.48 -11.08
CA ALA A 190 6.77 -0.64 -10.08
C ALA A 190 8.17 -0.47 -10.68
N CYS A 191 8.40 -1.02 -11.87
CA CYS A 191 9.67 -0.83 -12.57
C CYS A 191 9.91 0.64 -12.96
N PHE A 192 8.87 1.36 -13.40
CA PHE A 192 9.00 2.78 -13.76
C PHE A 192 9.29 3.68 -12.55
N ILE A 193 8.55 3.55 -11.45
CA ILE A 193 8.78 4.39 -10.26
C ILE A 193 10.14 4.09 -9.60
N ALA A 194 10.66 2.86 -9.73
CA ALA A 194 11.96 2.50 -9.19
C ALA A 194 13.11 3.31 -9.79
N ILE A 195 13.07 3.62 -11.10
CA ILE A 195 14.16 4.28 -11.83
C ILE A 195 13.85 5.70 -12.29
N VAL A 196 12.66 6.24 -11.99
CA VAL A 196 12.26 7.56 -12.49
C VAL A 196 13.16 8.67 -11.90
N PRO A 197 13.79 9.51 -12.74
CA PRO A 197 14.77 10.50 -12.27
C PRO A 197 14.15 11.55 -11.34
N GLY A 198 12.87 11.89 -11.54
CA GLY A 198 12.16 12.86 -10.70
C GLY A 198 11.95 12.40 -9.27
N TYR A 199 11.87 11.09 -9.01
CA TYR A 199 11.85 10.57 -7.64
C TYR A 199 13.27 10.35 -7.12
N ILE A 200 14.18 9.87 -7.97
CA ILE A 200 15.59 9.66 -7.60
C ILE A 200 16.22 10.94 -7.05
N SER A 201 16.01 12.11 -7.68
CA SER A 201 16.61 13.39 -7.27
C SER A 201 16.32 13.78 -5.82
N ARG A 202 15.22 13.29 -5.24
CA ARG A 202 14.74 13.58 -3.88
C ARG A 202 14.91 12.41 -2.90
N SER A 203 15.44 11.29 -3.37
CA SER A 203 15.57 10.06 -2.59
C SER A 203 16.95 9.41 -2.74
N VAL A 204 17.97 10.20 -3.12
CA VAL A 204 19.36 9.75 -3.18
C VAL A 204 19.85 9.38 -1.78
N ALA A 205 20.74 8.38 -1.70
CA ALA A 205 21.42 8.07 -0.45
C ALA A 205 22.14 9.31 0.11
N GLY A 206 21.93 9.62 1.38
CA GLY A 206 22.43 10.83 2.04
C GLY A 206 21.46 12.03 2.03
N SER A 207 20.40 12.00 1.21
CA SER A 207 19.31 12.99 1.27
C SER A 207 18.28 12.58 2.33
N PHE A 208 18.59 12.88 3.60
CA PHE A 208 17.73 12.55 4.74
C PHE A 208 16.63 13.61 4.94
N ASP A 209 15.69 13.64 3.99
CA ASP A 209 14.55 14.55 4.00
C ASP A 209 13.20 13.82 4.00
N ASN A 210 12.14 14.56 4.34
CA ASN A 210 10.79 14.06 4.52
C ASN A 210 10.16 13.55 3.21
N GLU A 211 10.61 14.04 2.05
CA GLU A 211 10.05 13.65 0.75
C GLU A 211 10.20 12.14 0.48
N GLY A 212 11.31 11.53 0.91
CA GLY A 212 11.59 10.11 0.69
C GLY A 212 10.54 9.18 1.33
N ILE A 213 10.14 9.47 2.58
CA ILE A 213 9.12 8.71 3.30
C ILE A 213 7.70 9.17 2.95
N ALA A 214 7.51 10.45 2.64
CA ALA A 214 6.20 11.01 2.31
C ALA A 214 5.63 10.38 1.03
N ILE A 215 6.46 10.15 0.00
CA ILE A 215 6.01 9.54 -1.26
C ILE A 215 5.55 8.09 -1.03
N PHE A 216 6.28 7.32 -0.20
CA PHE A 216 5.85 5.99 0.20
C PHE A 216 4.50 6.03 0.93
N ALA A 217 4.39 6.89 1.95
CA ALA A 217 3.18 7.01 2.76
C ALA A 217 1.96 7.45 1.91
N LEU A 218 2.16 8.39 0.99
CA LEU A 218 1.14 8.85 0.06
C LEU A 218 0.66 7.69 -0.83
N GLN A 219 1.60 6.95 -1.42
CA GLN A 219 1.27 5.86 -2.33
C GLN A 219 0.52 4.74 -1.61
N PHE A 220 0.93 4.43 -0.39
CA PHE A 220 0.32 3.41 0.45
C PHE A 220 -1.07 3.83 0.95
N THR A 221 -1.23 5.11 1.30
CA THR A 221 -2.53 5.68 1.69
C THR A 221 -3.53 5.62 0.54
N TYR A 222 -3.12 5.95 -0.69
CA TYR A 222 -3.99 5.79 -1.86
C TYR A 222 -4.37 4.34 -2.12
N TYR A 223 -3.43 3.40 -1.92
CA TYR A 223 -3.77 1.98 -2.00
C TYR A 223 -4.83 1.58 -0.96
N LEU A 224 -4.64 1.96 0.30
CA LEU A 224 -5.60 1.67 1.37
C LEU A 224 -6.95 2.37 1.17
N TRP A 225 -6.98 3.50 0.47
CA TRP A 225 -8.22 4.19 0.11
C TRP A 225 -8.96 3.48 -1.03
N VAL A 226 -8.26 3.12 -2.10
CA VAL A 226 -8.87 2.51 -3.30
C VAL A 226 -9.33 1.08 -3.03
N SER A 227 -8.56 0.29 -2.27
CA SER A 227 -8.88 -1.11 -2.00
C SER A 227 -10.31 -1.36 -1.46
N PRO A 228 -10.79 -0.68 -0.39
CA PRO A 228 -12.15 -0.88 0.09
C PRO A 228 -13.22 -0.33 -0.88
N VAL A 229 -12.92 0.75 -1.61
CA VAL A 229 -13.86 1.34 -2.58
C VAL A 229 -14.09 0.41 -3.77
N SER A 230 -13.03 -0.18 -4.30
CA SER A 230 -13.10 -1.18 -5.37
C SER A 230 -13.88 -2.41 -4.92
N LEU A 231 -13.58 -2.92 -3.72
CA LEU A 231 -14.29 -4.07 -3.14
C LEU A 231 -15.79 -3.81 -2.99
N LEU A 232 -16.17 -2.62 -2.52
CA LEU A 232 -17.57 -2.22 -2.36
C LEU A 232 -18.29 -2.18 -3.71
N SER A 233 -17.67 -1.57 -4.74
CA SER A 233 -18.24 -1.49 -6.09
C SER A 233 -18.50 -2.86 -6.71
N HIS A 234 -17.54 -3.79 -6.58
CA HIS A 234 -17.70 -5.17 -7.04
C HIS A 234 -18.83 -5.90 -6.31
N THR A 235 -18.98 -5.68 -4.99
CA THR A 235 -20.04 -6.30 -4.20
C THR A 235 -21.42 -5.76 -4.58
N LEU A 236 -21.54 -4.45 -4.80
CA LEU A 236 -22.79 -3.82 -5.22
C LEU A 236 -23.23 -4.28 -6.61
N THR A 237 -22.31 -4.33 -7.59
CA THR A 237 -22.64 -4.82 -8.94
C THR A 237 -22.97 -6.31 -8.98
N HIS A 238 -22.45 -7.11 -8.03
CA HIS A 238 -22.88 -8.49 -7.85
C HIS A 238 -24.28 -8.58 -7.23
N ALA A 239 -24.57 -7.76 -6.21
CA ALA A 239 -25.89 -7.71 -5.59
C ALA A 239 -26.97 -7.28 -6.59
N GLU A 240 -26.73 -6.25 -7.41
CA GLU A 240 -27.65 -5.83 -8.47
C GLU A 240 -27.91 -6.94 -9.49
N ARG A 241 -26.87 -7.65 -9.93
CA ARG A 241 -27.03 -8.80 -10.84
C ARG A 241 -27.80 -9.97 -10.23
N CYS A 242 -27.66 -10.21 -8.93
CA CYS A 242 -28.45 -11.23 -8.23
C CYS A 242 -29.91 -10.83 -8.01
N ILE A 243 -30.23 -9.53 -7.98
CA ILE A 243 -31.61 -9.03 -7.83
C ILE A 243 -32.35 -9.06 -9.19
N MET A 244 -31.63 -8.90 -10.31
CA MET A 244 -32.24 -8.86 -11.66
C MET A 244 -32.49 -10.23 -12.30
N ASN A 245 -32.01 -11.33 -11.70
CA ASN A 245 -32.19 -12.72 -12.17
C ASN A 245 -33.09 -13.50 -11.21
#